data_AF-A0A4Y6UPF5-F1
#
_entry.id   AF-A0A4Y6UPF5-F1
#
_cell.length_a   1.000
_cell.length_b   1.000
_cell.length_c   1.000
_cell.angle_alpha   90.00
_cell.angle_beta   90.00
_cell.angle_gamma   90.00
#
_symmetry.space_group_name_H-M   'P 1'
#
loop_
_entity.id
_entity.type
_entity.pdbx_description
1 polymer ?
#
loop_
_entity_poly.entity_id
_entity_poly.type
_entity_poly.pdbx_seq_one_letter_code
_entity_poly.pdbx_strand_id
1 'polypeptide(L)'
;MKPYCVPEKTEKYTGYDMIRNHTEIPALPDARLRLLHAFLEASDSADKTEVYGMVTGLLQIGLDIHDRVAPGDDSEEEQAMRSRQLKVLAGDYYSSRFYQLLAAAGEVDMVAELSRAIADVNRRKMELYLRMQGTSAPELREYVEEAAAIKARLFVGFDVSLRGPLLPDWQSLLKLVALCEAAVEELEAATHGEALHYGMHPVGEAEADELKQMLLGFADRLEAGIAALPAEVNREVLGALAYGFRGAAEMKGKVNR
;
A
#
# COMPACT_ATOMS: atom_id res chain seq x y z
N MET A 1 17.64 -11.50 -14.73
CA MET A 1 16.70 -10.79 -13.85
C MET A 1 16.63 -11.56 -12.54
N LYS A 2 16.74 -10.88 -11.40
CA LYS A 2 16.61 -11.56 -10.11
C LYS A 2 15.13 -11.94 -9.86
N PRO A 3 14.85 -13.08 -9.21
CA PRO A 3 13.48 -13.44 -8.85
C PRO A 3 12.94 -12.50 -7.76
N TYR A 4 11.64 -12.19 -7.83
CA TYR A 4 10.95 -11.43 -6.79
C TYR A 4 10.92 -12.23 -5.47
N CYS A 5 11.58 -11.70 -4.43
CA CYS A 5 11.75 -12.40 -3.14
C CYS A 5 11.44 -11.51 -1.91
N VAL A 6 10.78 -10.37 -2.11
CA VAL A 6 10.48 -9.41 -1.04
C VAL A 6 9.67 -10.06 0.11
N PRO A 7 8.63 -10.87 -0.13
CA PRO A 7 7.88 -11.50 0.96
C PRO A 7 8.75 -12.40 1.84
N GLU A 8 9.53 -13.30 1.22
CA GLU A 8 10.41 -14.26 1.90
C GLU A 8 11.46 -13.59 2.80
N LYS A 9 12.01 -12.46 2.35
CA LYS A 9 13.04 -11.73 3.11
C LYS A 9 12.46 -10.88 4.23
N THR A 10 11.22 -10.42 4.06
CA THR A 10 10.52 -9.63 5.07
C THR A 10 10.09 -10.50 6.26
N GLU A 11 9.81 -11.79 6.04
CA GLU A 11 9.44 -12.76 7.10
C GLU A 11 10.44 -12.81 8.26
N LYS A 12 11.74 -12.68 7.98
CA LYS A 12 12.80 -12.67 9.01
C LYS A 12 12.62 -11.55 10.03
N TYR A 13 11.98 -10.45 9.65
CA TYR A 13 11.76 -9.28 10.49
C TYR A 13 10.37 -9.26 11.12
N THR A 14 9.40 -9.98 10.54
CA THR A 14 8.02 -10.09 11.04
C THR A 14 7.78 -11.31 11.93
N GLY A 15 8.83 -12.12 12.16
CA GLY A 15 8.81 -13.39 12.90
C GLY A 15 8.84 -13.31 14.43
N TYR A 16 8.71 -12.13 15.05
CA TYR A 16 8.83 -12.03 16.51
C TYR A 16 7.54 -12.46 17.22
N ASP A 17 7.63 -13.51 18.05
CA ASP A 17 6.51 -14.12 18.77
C ASP A 17 5.67 -13.10 19.55
N MET A 18 6.31 -12.12 20.22
CA MET A 18 5.59 -11.08 20.98
C MET A 18 4.74 -10.16 20.10
N ILE A 19 5.17 -9.90 18.86
CA ILE A 19 4.41 -9.10 17.88
C ILE A 19 3.33 -9.99 17.27
N ARG A 20 3.68 -11.20 16.81
CA ARG A 20 2.73 -12.14 16.18
C ARG A 20 1.59 -12.57 17.10
N ASN A 21 1.87 -12.80 18.38
CA ASN A 21 0.87 -13.29 19.31
C ASN A 21 -0.14 -12.20 19.72
N HIS A 22 0.17 -10.93 19.49
CA HIS A 22 -0.57 -9.80 20.05
C HIS A 22 -0.96 -8.71 19.03
N THR A 23 -0.48 -8.83 17.79
CA THR A 23 -0.79 -7.95 16.67
C THR A 23 -1.06 -8.77 15.42
N GLU A 24 -2.14 -8.46 14.71
CA GLU A 24 -2.36 -9.00 13.37
C GLU A 24 -1.46 -8.23 12.40
N ILE A 25 -0.52 -8.93 11.77
CA ILE A 25 0.43 -8.32 10.82
C ILE A 25 -0.32 -8.05 9.51
N PRO A 26 -0.39 -6.79 9.05
CA PRO A 26 -0.98 -6.45 7.76
C PRO A 26 -0.27 -7.17 6.61
N ALA A 27 -1.04 -7.51 5.57
CA ALA A 27 -0.47 -8.06 4.35
C ALA A 27 0.44 -7.02 3.68
N LEU A 28 1.49 -7.50 3.00
CA LEU A 28 2.35 -6.64 2.20
C LEU A 28 1.56 -6.06 1.01
N PRO A 29 1.89 -4.84 0.55
CA PRO A 29 1.34 -4.27 -0.68
C PRO A 29 1.97 -4.95 -1.91
N ASP A 30 1.67 -6.23 -2.11
CA ASP A 30 2.34 -7.13 -3.05
C ASP A 30 2.33 -6.56 -4.48
N ALA A 31 1.20 -5.98 -4.92
CA ALA A 31 1.08 -5.39 -6.25
C ALA A 31 2.05 -4.21 -6.45
N ARG A 32 2.10 -3.27 -5.51
CA ARG A 32 3.03 -2.12 -5.58
C ARG A 32 4.49 -2.55 -5.44
N LEU A 33 4.78 -3.56 -4.63
CA LEU A 33 6.14 -4.09 -4.46
C LEU A 33 6.63 -4.85 -5.70
N ARG A 34 5.76 -5.61 -6.37
CA ARG A 34 6.07 -6.23 -7.68
C ARG A 34 6.34 -5.17 -8.74
N LEU A 35 5.54 -4.11 -8.77
CA LEU A 35 5.75 -2.98 -9.67
C LEU A 35 7.11 -2.32 -9.41
N LEU A 36 7.40 -1.97 -8.14
CA LEU A 36 8.68 -1.39 -7.75
C LEU A 36 9.85 -2.29 -8.15
N HIS A 37 9.74 -3.60 -7.91
CA HIS A 37 10.76 -4.57 -8.29
C HIS A 37 11.01 -4.58 -9.80
N ALA A 38 9.95 -4.67 -10.62
CA ALA A 38 10.06 -4.74 -12.07
C ALA A 38 10.73 -3.49 -12.66
N PHE A 39 10.43 -2.31 -12.11
CA PHE A 39 10.99 -1.04 -12.57
C PHE A 39 12.42 -0.81 -12.08
N LEU A 40 12.76 -1.18 -10.84
CA LEU A 40 14.13 -1.07 -10.32
C LEU A 40 15.09 -2.03 -11.03
N GLU A 41 14.67 -3.26 -11.35
CA GLU A 41 15.48 -4.18 -12.16
C GLU A 41 15.76 -3.66 -13.57
N ALA A 42 14.90 -2.80 -14.10
CA ALA A 42 15.05 -2.17 -15.41
C ALA A 42 15.81 -0.83 -15.36
N SER A 43 16.19 -0.36 -14.16
CA SER A 43 16.89 0.91 -13.96
C SER A 43 18.34 0.70 -13.49
N ASP A 44 19.07 1.80 -13.35
CA ASP A 44 20.43 1.80 -12.78
C ASP A 44 20.47 1.41 -11.29
N SER A 45 19.31 1.16 -10.66
CA SER A 45 19.18 0.75 -9.25
C SER A 45 18.87 -0.74 -9.06
N ALA A 46 19.13 -1.58 -10.08
CA ALA A 46 18.86 -3.02 -10.04
C ALA A 46 19.62 -3.78 -8.92
N ASP A 47 20.75 -3.25 -8.46
CA ASP A 47 21.48 -3.78 -7.32
C ASP A 47 20.76 -3.50 -5.98
N LYS A 48 19.96 -2.43 -5.92
CA LYS A 48 19.22 -1.97 -4.73
C LYS A 48 17.79 -2.51 -4.63
N THR A 49 17.28 -3.17 -5.67
CA THR A 49 15.91 -3.72 -5.75
C THR A 49 15.49 -4.46 -4.48
N GLU A 50 16.38 -5.30 -3.95
CA GLU A 50 16.12 -6.09 -2.76
C GLU A 50 15.98 -5.24 -1.49
N VAL A 51 16.95 -4.35 -1.25
CA VAL A 51 16.96 -3.48 -0.07
C VAL A 51 15.75 -2.57 -0.11
N TYR A 52 15.48 -1.93 -1.25
CA TYR A 52 14.34 -1.03 -1.43
C TYR A 52 13.00 -1.75 -1.25
N GLY A 53 12.80 -2.89 -1.91
CA GLY A 53 11.57 -3.67 -1.74
C GLY A 53 11.32 -4.08 -0.29
N MET A 54 12.36 -4.58 0.39
CA MET A 54 12.26 -5.01 1.79
C MET A 54 11.95 -3.85 2.74
N VAL A 55 12.66 -2.72 2.61
CA VAL A 55 12.43 -1.59 3.52
C VAL A 55 11.07 -0.93 3.29
N THR A 56 10.60 -0.85 2.04
CA THR A 56 9.27 -0.33 1.71
C THR A 56 8.18 -1.24 2.24
N GLY A 57 8.35 -2.57 2.15
CA GLY A 57 7.42 -3.54 2.74
C GLY A 57 7.32 -3.39 4.26
N LEU A 58 8.47 -3.33 4.96
CA LEU A 58 8.50 -3.13 6.41
C LEU A 58 7.85 -1.81 6.82
N LEU A 59 8.09 -0.75 6.07
CA LEU A 59 7.53 0.56 6.35
C LEU A 59 6.01 0.58 6.16
N GLN A 60 5.50 -0.04 5.10
CA GLN A 60 4.05 -0.17 4.90
C GLN A 60 3.42 -0.97 6.06
N ILE A 61 4.02 -2.09 6.47
CA ILE A 61 3.55 -2.86 7.63
C ILE A 61 3.50 -1.98 8.88
N GLY A 62 4.55 -1.19 9.13
CA GLY A 62 4.59 -0.27 10.27
C GLY A 62 3.45 0.75 10.23
N LEU A 63 3.22 1.39 9.09
CA LEU A 63 2.13 2.35 8.89
C LEU A 63 0.75 1.72 9.11
N ASP A 64 0.53 0.54 8.51
CA ASP A 64 -0.76 -0.15 8.59
C ASP A 64 -1.04 -0.68 10.02
N ILE A 65 0.00 -1.05 10.77
CA ILE A 65 -0.14 -1.39 12.20
C ILE A 65 -0.56 -0.16 13.00
N HIS A 66 0.04 1.01 12.75
CA HIS A 66 -0.34 2.25 13.41
C HIS A 66 -1.79 2.65 13.13
N ASP A 67 -2.27 2.48 11.90
CA ASP A 67 -3.67 2.77 11.54
C ASP A 67 -4.68 1.88 12.31
N ARG A 68 -4.28 0.65 12.67
CA ARG A 68 -5.11 -0.32 13.42
C ARG A 68 -5.06 -0.12 14.94
N VAL A 69 -4.41 0.93 15.42
CA VAL A 69 -4.42 1.31 16.84
C VAL A 69 -5.73 2.05 17.11
N ALA A 70 -6.71 1.35 17.69
CA ALA A 70 -7.96 1.98 18.09
C ALA A 70 -7.72 3.05 19.17
N PRO A 71 -8.50 4.14 19.18
CA PRO A 71 -8.53 5.08 20.31
C PRO A 71 -8.86 4.30 21.58
N GLY A 72 -8.00 4.43 22.57
CA GLY A 72 -8.15 3.72 23.83
C GLY A 72 -9.18 4.34 24.77
N ASP A 73 -9.83 3.53 25.59
CA ASP A 73 -10.52 3.99 26.81
C ASP A 73 -9.83 3.43 28.07
N ASP A 74 -9.89 4.19 29.17
CA ASP A 74 -9.37 3.81 30.49
C ASP A 74 -10.17 2.65 31.12
N SER A 75 -11.33 2.31 30.53
CA SER A 75 -12.17 1.18 30.90
C SER A 75 -11.77 -0.15 30.23
N GLU A 76 -10.76 -0.16 29.36
CA GLU A 76 -10.34 -1.34 28.62
C GLU A 76 -9.78 -2.46 29.52
N GLU A 77 -10.10 -3.70 29.17
CA GLU A 77 -9.48 -4.88 29.78
C GLU A 77 -7.96 -4.88 29.54
N GLU A 78 -7.20 -5.41 30.51
CA GLU A 78 -5.73 -5.45 30.46
C GLU A 78 -5.18 -6.06 29.17
N GLN A 79 -5.87 -7.07 28.62
CA GLN A 79 -5.51 -7.71 27.35
C GLN A 79 -5.66 -6.75 26.15
N ALA A 80 -6.73 -5.95 26.11
CA ALA A 80 -6.96 -4.97 25.05
C ALA A 80 -5.91 -3.85 25.12
N MET A 81 -5.66 -3.33 26.34
CA MET A 81 -4.61 -2.35 26.59
C MET A 81 -3.23 -2.86 26.15
N ARG A 82 -2.90 -4.12 26.47
CA ARG A 82 -1.64 -4.74 26.07
C ARG A 82 -1.52 -4.90 24.56
N SER A 83 -2.57 -5.36 23.88
CA SER A 83 -2.58 -5.46 22.41
C SER A 83 -2.35 -4.09 21.77
N ARG A 84 -3.05 -3.05 22.25
CA ARG A 84 -2.89 -1.67 21.78
C ARG A 84 -1.46 -1.17 21.92
N GLN A 85 -0.86 -1.32 23.11
CA GLN A 85 0.54 -0.92 23.36
C GLN A 85 1.52 -1.67 22.46
N LEU A 86 1.32 -2.97 22.25
CA LEU A 86 2.19 -3.77 21.39
C LEU A 86 2.04 -3.43 19.91
N LYS A 87 0.86 -3.02 19.44
CA LYS A 87 0.70 -2.46 18.08
C LYS A 87 1.54 -1.20 17.90
N VAL A 88 1.49 -0.26 18.86
CA VAL A 88 2.32 0.96 18.81
C VAL A 88 3.81 0.60 18.73
N LEU A 89 4.29 -0.27 19.63
CA LEU A 89 5.69 -0.69 19.66
C LEU A 89 6.12 -1.48 18.42
N ALA A 90 5.22 -2.29 17.84
CA ALA A 90 5.49 -3.01 16.60
C ALA A 90 5.66 -2.03 15.44
N GLY A 91 4.82 -1.00 15.34
CA GLY A 91 4.96 0.07 14.36
C GLY A 91 6.30 0.82 14.48
N ASP A 92 6.70 1.17 15.71
CA ASP A 92 8.00 1.79 15.99
C ASP A 92 9.17 0.87 15.62
N TYR A 93 9.05 -0.43 15.91
CA TYR A 93 10.06 -1.44 15.58
C TYR A 93 10.26 -1.55 14.07
N TYR A 94 9.19 -1.71 13.29
CA TYR A 94 9.30 -1.82 11.83
C TYR A 94 9.83 -0.55 11.19
N SER A 95 9.39 0.62 11.67
CA SER A 95 9.91 1.92 11.24
C SER A 95 11.40 2.08 11.55
N SER A 96 11.85 1.62 12.73
CA SER A 96 13.27 1.65 13.12
C SER A 96 14.14 0.70 12.27
N ARG A 97 13.61 -0.46 11.88
CA ARG A 97 14.31 -1.41 10.99
C ARG A 97 14.51 -0.84 9.60
N PHE A 98 13.53 -0.11 9.08
CA PHE A 98 13.67 0.66 7.84
C PHE A 98 14.90 1.59 7.89
N TYR A 99 15.02 2.43 8.94
CA TYR A 99 16.16 3.34 9.10
C TYR A 99 17.48 2.58 9.17
N GLN A 100 17.52 1.50 9.97
CA GLN A 100 18.72 0.69 10.14
C GLN A 100 19.20 0.07 8.83
N LEU A 101 18.27 -0.50 8.04
CA LEU A 101 18.61 -1.21 6.80
C LEU A 101 19.13 -0.27 5.71
N LEU A 102 18.48 0.89 5.53
CA LEU A 102 18.97 1.88 4.56
C LEU A 102 20.31 2.50 4.98
N ALA A 103 20.47 2.83 6.26
CA ALA A 103 21.73 3.36 6.76
C ALA A 103 22.88 2.35 6.60
N ALA A 104 22.63 1.07 6.88
CA ALA A 104 23.61 0.01 6.68
C ALA A 104 23.98 -0.22 5.20
N ALA A 105 23.04 0.05 4.28
CA ALA A 105 23.27 0.01 2.83
C ALA A 105 23.93 1.30 2.29
N GLY A 106 24.12 2.33 3.11
CA GLY A 106 24.65 3.63 2.67
C GLY A 106 23.64 4.53 1.95
N GLU A 107 22.35 4.15 1.94
CA GLU A 107 21.27 4.84 1.23
C GLU A 107 20.65 5.97 2.07
N VAL A 108 21.48 6.89 2.56
CA VAL A 108 21.05 7.97 3.46
C VAL A 108 20.08 8.94 2.79
N ASP A 109 20.24 9.20 1.49
CA ASP A 109 19.31 10.05 0.75
C ASP A 109 17.91 9.42 0.68
N MET A 110 17.85 8.09 0.51
CA MET A 110 16.59 7.36 0.49
C MET A 110 15.89 7.35 1.85
N VAL A 111 16.66 7.40 2.95
CA VAL A 111 16.09 7.63 4.29
C VAL A 111 15.31 8.94 4.28
N ALA A 112 15.93 10.04 3.83
CA ALA A 112 15.28 11.34 3.81
C ALA A 112 14.03 11.37 2.92
N GLU A 113 14.10 10.77 1.72
CA GLU A 113 12.96 10.72 0.81
C GLU A 113 11.77 9.95 1.39
N LEU A 114 12.02 8.74 1.92
CA LEU A 114 10.94 7.93 2.46
C LEU A 114 10.40 8.50 3.79
N SER A 115 11.23 9.12 4.63
CA SER A 115 10.76 9.85 5.81
C SER A 115 9.82 11.01 5.45
N ARG A 116 10.10 11.76 4.38
CA ARG A 116 9.19 12.81 3.89
C ARG A 116 7.90 12.20 3.34
N ALA A 117 8.00 11.10 2.59
CA ALA A 117 6.83 10.41 2.07
C ALA A 117 5.91 9.90 3.20
N ILE A 118 6.45 9.37 4.31
CA ILE A 118 5.69 8.97 5.50
C ILE A 118 4.95 10.17 6.10
N ALA A 119 5.65 11.29 6.30
CA ALA A 119 5.04 12.49 6.84
C ALA A 119 3.87 12.98 5.96
N ASP A 120 4.03 12.88 4.63
CA ASP A 120 2.99 13.20 3.68
C ASP A 120 1.81 12.22 3.71
N VAL A 121 2.07 10.92 3.82
CA VAL A 121 1.03 9.89 3.99
C VAL A 121 0.16 10.23 5.20
N ASN A 122 0.79 10.41 6.37
CA ASN A 122 0.07 10.68 7.61
C ASN A 122 -0.71 12.00 7.56
N ARG A 123 -0.15 13.04 6.94
CA ARG A 123 -0.85 14.31 6.75
C ARG A 123 -2.09 14.14 5.87
N ARG A 124 -1.95 13.51 4.70
CA ARG A 124 -3.05 13.32 3.75
C ARG A 124 -4.15 12.42 4.30
N LYS A 125 -3.79 11.38 5.06
CA LYS A 125 -4.74 10.55 5.80
C LYS A 125 -5.59 11.41 6.75
N MET A 126 -4.93 12.26 7.54
CA MET A 126 -5.62 13.12 8.49
C MET A 126 -6.49 14.17 7.79
N GLU A 127 -6.00 14.77 6.69
CA GLU A 127 -6.77 15.73 5.88
C GLU A 127 -8.03 15.09 5.29
N LEU A 128 -7.91 13.90 4.68
CA LEU A 128 -9.05 13.15 4.13
C LEU A 128 -10.04 12.75 5.22
N TYR A 129 -9.55 12.21 6.34
CA TYR A 129 -10.37 11.86 7.49
C TYR A 129 -11.19 13.06 8.01
N LEU A 130 -10.55 14.22 8.21
CA LEU A 130 -11.26 15.43 8.67
C LEU A 130 -12.28 15.93 7.65
N ARG A 131 -11.99 15.84 6.35
CA ARG A 131 -12.94 16.19 5.28
C ARG A 131 -14.16 15.27 5.27
N MET A 132 -13.94 13.96 5.45
CA MET A 132 -15.00 12.95 5.53
C MET A 132 -15.91 13.14 6.75
N GLN A 133 -15.41 13.78 7.82
CA GLN A 133 -16.22 14.18 8.99
C GLN A 133 -16.94 15.52 8.82
N GLY A 134 -16.47 16.35 7.90
CA GLY A 134 -16.99 17.69 7.68
C GLY A 134 -18.07 17.74 6.60
N THR A 135 -18.39 18.96 6.16
CA THR A 135 -19.32 19.22 5.06
C THR A 135 -18.63 19.20 3.68
N SER A 136 -17.35 18.85 3.64
CA SER A 136 -16.49 18.89 2.44
C SER A 136 -16.00 17.49 2.05
N ALA A 137 -16.80 16.47 2.35
CA ALA A 137 -16.54 15.10 1.94
C ALA A 137 -16.52 15.02 0.41
N PRO A 138 -15.46 14.46 -0.19
CA PRO A 138 -15.38 14.28 -1.64
C PRO A 138 -16.46 13.30 -2.13
N GLU A 139 -16.82 13.41 -3.41
CA GLU A 139 -17.62 12.38 -4.07
C GLU A 139 -16.85 11.06 -4.16
N LEU A 140 -17.54 9.93 -4.29
CA LEU A 140 -16.96 8.58 -4.23
C LEU A 140 -15.74 8.40 -5.16
N ARG A 141 -15.80 8.93 -6.38
CA ARG A 141 -14.68 8.87 -7.32
C ARG A 141 -13.46 9.67 -6.84
N GLU A 142 -13.68 10.90 -6.39
CA GLU A 142 -12.60 11.76 -5.86
C GLU A 142 -12.01 11.14 -4.59
N TYR A 143 -12.86 10.59 -3.72
CA TYR A 143 -12.44 9.83 -2.54
C TYR A 143 -11.50 8.67 -2.91
N VAL A 144 -11.88 7.83 -3.87
CA VAL A 144 -11.04 6.70 -4.33
C VAL A 144 -9.71 7.20 -4.90
N GLU A 145 -9.71 8.31 -5.62
CA GLU A 145 -8.48 8.92 -6.14
C GLU A 145 -7.57 9.44 -5.02
N GLU A 146 -8.11 10.05 -3.97
CA GLU A 146 -7.35 10.51 -2.81
C GLU A 146 -6.80 9.34 -1.98
N ALA A 147 -7.63 8.32 -1.73
CA ALA A 147 -7.22 7.09 -1.05
C ALA A 147 -6.09 6.38 -1.83
N ALA A 148 -6.20 6.31 -3.16
CA ALA A 148 -5.14 5.79 -4.03
C ALA A 148 -3.87 6.64 -3.97
N ALA A 149 -3.99 7.97 -3.94
CA ALA A 149 -2.84 8.86 -3.82
C ALA A 149 -2.09 8.68 -2.49
N ILE A 150 -2.81 8.45 -1.38
CA ILE A 150 -2.21 8.11 -0.07
C ILE A 150 -1.44 6.80 -0.18
N LYS A 151 -2.06 5.75 -0.73
CA LYS A 151 -1.46 4.42 -0.94
C LYS A 151 -0.20 4.45 -1.80
N ALA A 152 -0.20 5.25 -2.87
CA ALA A 152 0.93 5.40 -3.77
C ALA A 152 2.05 6.27 -3.20
N ARG A 153 1.76 7.18 -2.25
CA ARG A 153 2.68 8.26 -1.86
C ARG A 153 4.06 7.76 -1.44
N LEU A 154 4.11 6.64 -0.72
CA LEU A 154 5.38 6.04 -0.30
C LEU A 154 6.24 5.63 -1.51
N PHE A 155 5.61 5.03 -2.51
CA PHE A 155 6.27 4.54 -3.71
C PHE A 155 6.71 5.68 -4.64
N VAL A 156 5.99 6.81 -4.66
CA VAL A 156 6.42 8.03 -5.39
C VAL A 156 7.81 8.52 -4.95
N GLY A 157 8.27 8.18 -3.73
CA GLY A 157 9.64 8.45 -3.30
C GLY A 157 10.72 7.87 -4.24
N PHE A 158 10.41 6.81 -4.99
CA PHE A 158 11.33 6.18 -5.94
C PHE A 158 11.40 6.86 -7.31
N ASP A 159 10.63 7.92 -7.56
CA ASP A 159 10.76 8.74 -8.77
C ASP A 159 12.20 9.24 -8.98
N VAL A 160 12.93 9.45 -7.87
CA VAL A 160 14.34 9.85 -7.92
C VAL A 160 15.27 8.76 -8.45
N SER A 161 14.89 7.48 -8.32
CA SER A 161 15.64 6.29 -8.76
C SER A 161 15.17 5.76 -10.11
N LEU A 162 13.98 6.17 -10.57
CA LEU A 162 13.34 5.73 -11.82
C LEU A 162 13.27 6.86 -12.85
N ARG A 163 14.29 7.73 -12.88
CA ARG A 163 14.34 8.90 -13.79
C ARG A 163 14.48 8.47 -15.25
N GLY A 164 14.12 9.39 -16.15
CA GLY A 164 14.29 9.21 -17.59
C GLY A 164 13.10 8.49 -18.24
N PRO A 165 13.32 7.60 -19.22
CA PRO A 165 12.25 7.06 -20.06
C PRO A 165 11.25 6.18 -19.30
N LEU A 166 11.65 5.59 -18.16
CA LEU A 166 10.79 4.74 -17.34
C LEU A 166 9.81 5.52 -16.44
N LEU A 167 10.09 6.80 -16.15
CA LEU A 167 9.33 7.58 -15.17
C LEU A 167 7.83 7.72 -15.52
N PRO A 168 7.44 8.03 -16.76
CA PRO A 168 6.02 8.18 -17.10
C PRO A 168 5.24 6.87 -16.92
N ASP A 169 5.84 5.75 -17.34
CA ASP A 169 5.22 4.43 -17.20
C ASP A 169 5.12 4.03 -15.72
N TRP A 170 6.16 4.29 -14.94
CA TRP A 170 6.18 4.06 -13.49
C TRP A 170 5.04 4.81 -12.80
N GLN A 171 4.94 6.12 -13.02
CA GLN A 171 3.92 6.97 -12.38
C GLN A 171 2.50 6.57 -12.80
N SER A 172 2.32 6.26 -14.09
CA SER A 172 1.03 5.83 -14.63
C SER A 172 0.57 4.50 -14.03
N LEU A 173 1.45 3.49 -14.05
CA LEU A 173 1.11 2.17 -13.50
C LEU A 173 0.99 2.18 -11.99
N LEU A 174 1.83 2.94 -11.26
CA LEU A 174 1.72 3.08 -9.82
C LEU A 174 0.37 3.68 -9.43
N LYS A 175 -0.08 4.71 -10.16
CA LYS A 175 -1.41 5.30 -9.96
C LYS A 175 -2.51 4.28 -10.22
N LEU A 176 -2.42 3.51 -11.31
CA LEU A 176 -3.45 2.51 -11.65
C LEU A 176 -3.51 1.36 -10.64
N VAL A 177 -2.37 0.85 -10.18
CA VAL A 177 -2.32 -0.18 -9.13
C VAL A 177 -2.94 0.36 -7.83
N ALA A 178 -2.56 1.58 -7.41
CA ALA A 178 -3.12 2.15 -6.19
C ALA A 178 -4.61 2.45 -6.28
N LEU A 179 -5.12 2.83 -7.46
CA LEU A 179 -6.56 2.97 -7.73
C LEU A 179 -7.29 1.62 -7.63
N CYS A 180 -6.71 0.56 -8.18
CA CYS A 180 -7.28 -0.79 -8.05
C CYS A 180 -7.32 -1.22 -6.58
N GLU A 181 -6.22 -1.06 -5.83
CA GLU A 181 -6.15 -1.44 -4.42
C GLU A 181 -7.12 -0.63 -3.56
N ALA A 182 -7.25 0.68 -3.80
CA ALA A 182 -8.25 1.51 -3.13
C ALA A 182 -9.67 1.01 -3.45
N ALA A 183 -10.00 0.83 -4.73
CA ALA A 183 -11.33 0.36 -5.11
C ALA A 183 -11.66 -1.04 -4.57
N VAL A 184 -10.68 -1.95 -4.47
CA VAL A 184 -10.86 -3.29 -3.87
C VAL A 184 -11.22 -3.20 -2.40
N GLU A 185 -10.45 -2.42 -1.62
CA GLU A 185 -10.67 -2.29 -0.18
C GLU A 185 -12.03 -1.66 0.12
N GLU A 186 -12.38 -0.60 -0.63
CA GLU A 186 -13.66 0.08 -0.44
C GLU A 186 -14.84 -0.77 -0.93
N LEU A 187 -14.65 -1.58 -1.97
CA LEU A 187 -15.66 -2.55 -2.42
C LEU A 187 -15.87 -3.64 -1.36
N GLU A 188 -14.79 -4.13 -0.74
CA GLU A 188 -14.89 -5.09 0.36
C GLU A 188 -15.67 -4.48 1.54
N ALA A 189 -15.34 -3.26 1.97
CA ALA A 189 -16.08 -2.56 3.03
C ALA A 189 -17.56 -2.38 2.66
N ALA A 190 -17.85 -1.86 1.46
CA ALA A 190 -19.20 -1.62 0.99
C ALA A 190 -20.06 -2.89 0.93
N THR A 191 -19.47 -4.01 0.49
CA THR A 191 -20.19 -5.28 0.36
C THR A 191 -20.50 -5.94 1.71
N HIS A 192 -19.78 -5.58 2.77
CA HIS A 192 -20.07 -5.98 4.15
C HIS A 192 -20.95 -4.96 4.89
N GLY A 193 -21.36 -3.86 4.23
CA GLY A 193 -22.15 -2.79 4.85
C GLY A 193 -21.36 -2.00 5.89
N GLU A 194 -20.03 -1.94 5.72
CA GLU A 194 -19.14 -1.16 6.55
C GLU A 194 -18.97 0.26 5.98
N ALA A 195 -18.45 1.16 6.80
CA ALA A 195 -18.04 2.47 6.32
C ALA A 195 -16.81 2.34 5.42
N LEU A 196 -16.67 3.25 4.45
CA LEU A 196 -15.42 3.40 3.71
C LEU A 196 -14.24 3.59 4.67
N HIS A 197 -13.03 3.24 4.26
CA HIS A 197 -11.86 3.20 5.16
C HIS A 197 -11.63 4.51 5.94
N TYR A 198 -11.78 5.67 5.30
CA TYR A 198 -11.72 6.99 5.95
C TYR A 198 -13.10 7.61 6.20
N GLY A 199 -14.18 6.90 5.90
CA GLY A 199 -15.56 7.31 6.11
C GLY A 199 -16.12 6.88 7.47
N MET A 200 -17.25 7.48 7.86
CA MET A 200 -17.94 7.15 9.12
C MET A 200 -19.28 6.46 8.93
N HIS A 201 -19.85 6.54 7.73
CA HIS A 201 -21.17 6.02 7.43
C HIS A 201 -21.07 4.82 6.51
N PRO A 202 -21.81 3.73 6.80
CA PRO A 202 -21.96 2.62 5.89
C PRO A 202 -22.37 3.10 4.50
N VAL A 203 -21.76 2.50 3.48
CA VAL A 203 -22.16 2.70 2.10
C VAL A 203 -23.06 1.55 1.63
N GLY A 204 -23.87 1.80 0.61
CA GLY A 204 -24.89 0.87 0.13
C GLY A 204 -24.48 0.10 -1.12
N GLU A 205 -25.46 -0.62 -1.68
CA GLU A 205 -25.28 -1.39 -2.92
C GLU A 205 -24.95 -0.50 -4.12
N ALA A 206 -25.43 0.74 -4.15
CA ALA A 206 -25.18 1.67 -5.25
C ALA A 206 -23.69 2.05 -5.33
N GLU A 207 -23.08 2.38 -4.19
CA GLU A 207 -21.64 2.66 -4.09
C GLU A 207 -20.81 1.41 -4.41
N ALA A 208 -21.25 0.23 -3.95
CA ALA A 208 -20.58 -1.03 -4.27
C ALA A 208 -20.57 -1.31 -5.79
N ASP A 209 -21.69 -1.08 -6.48
CA ASP A 209 -21.77 -1.23 -7.93
C ASP A 209 -20.89 -0.21 -8.66
N GLU A 210 -20.85 1.04 -8.20
CA GLU A 210 -19.97 2.06 -8.77
C GLU A 210 -18.48 1.71 -8.58
N LEU A 211 -18.09 1.28 -7.38
CA LEU A 211 -16.73 0.82 -7.06
C LEU A 211 -16.31 -0.37 -7.93
N LYS A 212 -17.22 -1.31 -8.16
CA LYS A 212 -16.98 -2.45 -9.05
C LYS A 212 -16.72 -1.99 -10.49
N GLN A 213 -17.52 -1.07 -11.03
CA GLN A 213 -17.31 -0.53 -12.38
C GLN A 213 -15.99 0.25 -12.49
N MET A 214 -15.66 1.04 -11.46
CA MET A 214 -14.37 1.74 -11.38
C MET A 214 -13.20 0.75 -11.39
N LEU A 215 -13.24 -0.28 -10.55
CA LEU A 215 -12.19 -1.30 -10.46
C LEU A 215 -11.96 -2.02 -11.79
N LEU A 216 -13.04 -2.42 -12.49
CA LEU A 216 -12.92 -3.05 -13.81
C LEU A 216 -12.23 -2.12 -14.81
N GLY A 217 -12.64 -0.85 -14.88
CA GLY A 217 -12.03 0.13 -15.77
C GLY A 217 -10.57 0.46 -15.43
N PHE A 218 -10.20 0.45 -14.15
CA PHE A 218 -8.81 0.60 -13.73
C PHE A 218 -7.97 -0.63 -14.12
N ALA A 219 -8.51 -1.84 -13.93
CA ALA A 219 -7.85 -3.08 -14.31
C ALA A 219 -7.63 -3.20 -15.82
N ASP A 220 -8.61 -2.79 -16.65
CA ASP A 220 -8.46 -2.69 -18.11
C ASP A 220 -7.28 -1.80 -18.52
N ARG A 221 -7.20 -0.61 -17.90
CA ARG A 221 -6.12 0.35 -18.17
C ARG A 221 -4.77 -0.14 -17.66
N LEU A 222 -4.76 -0.84 -16.53
CA LEU A 222 -3.56 -1.47 -15.97
C LEU A 222 -3.02 -2.54 -16.91
N GLU A 223 -3.88 -3.41 -17.44
CA GLU A 223 -3.48 -4.44 -18.42
C GLU A 223 -2.91 -3.83 -19.70
N ALA A 224 -3.60 -2.84 -20.26
CA ALA A 224 -3.12 -2.12 -21.44
C ALA A 224 -1.78 -1.41 -21.19
N GLY A 225 -1.62 -0.80 -20.01
CA GLY A 225 -0.36 -0.16 -19.61
C GLY A 225 0.78 -1.17 -19.45
N ILE A 226 0.54 -2.32 -18.82
CA ILE A 226 1.55 -3.39 -18.69
C ILE A 226 1.95 -3.93 -20.07
N ALA A 227 0.99 -4.10 -20.99
CA ALA A 227 1.26 -4.57 -22.35
C ALA A 227 2.11 -3.59 -23.17
N ALA A 228 2.00 -2.29 -22.88
CA ALA A 228 2.71 -1.21 -23.57
C ALA A 228 4.12 -0.93 -23.00
N LEU A 229 4.51 -1.55 -21.88
CA LEU A 229 5.81 -1.30 -21.23
C LEU A 229 7.01 -1.56 -22.15
N PRO A 230 8.16 -0.91 -21.95
CA PRO A 230 9.39 -1.26 -22.64
C PRO A 230 9.82 -2.73 -22.43
N ALA A 231 10.65 -3.28 -23.32
CA ALA A 231 11.08 -4.69 -23.26
C ALA A 231 12.01 -4.97 -22.07
N GLU A 232 12.65 -3.92 -21.55
CA GLU A 232 13.56 -3.96 -20.42
C GLU A 232 12.84 -4.21 -19.09
N VAL A 233 11.54 -3.87 -18.99
CA VAL A 233 10.73 -4.10 -17.80
C VAL A 233 10.13 -5.50 -17.83
N ASN A 234 10.31 -6.28 -16.75
CA ASN A 234 9.76 -7.63 -16.67
C ASN A 234 8.23 -7.62 -16.56
N ARG A 235 7.55 -7.82 -17.69
CA ARG A 235 6.09 -7.87 -17.74
C ARG A 235 5.50 -9.14 -17.12
N GLU A 236 6.24 -10.25 -17.08
CA GLU A 236 5.74 -11.52 -16.52
C GLU A 236 5.44 -11.39 -15.01
N VAL A 237 6.27 -10.63 -14.28
CA VAL A 237 6.07 -10.36 -12.84
C VAL A 237 4.81 -9.52 -12.59
N LEU A 238 4.34 -8.77 -13.60
CA LEU A 238 3.19 -7.88 -13.53
C LEU A 238 1.92 -8.47 -14.14
N GLY A 239 2.03 -9.49 -15.00
CA GLY A 239 0.92 -10.01 -15.81
C GLY A 239 -0.27 -10.52 -15.00
N ALA A 240 -0.03 -11.03 -13.78
CA ALA A 240 -1.09 -11.50 -12.91
C ALA A 240 -1.87 -10.37 -12.19
N LEU A 241 -1.34 -9.14 -12.14
CA LEU A 241 -1.92 -8.05 -11.34
C LEU A 241 -3.30 -7.65 -11.86
N ALA A 242 -3.40 -7.34 -13.16
CA ALA A 242 -4.67 -6.90 -13.75
C ALA A 242 -5.75 -8.00 -13.65
N TYR A 243 -5.37 -9.26 -13.88
CA TYR A 243 -6.28 -10.39 -13.72
C TYR A 243 -6.75 -10.55 -12.26
N GLY A 244 -5.84 -10.43 -11.29
CA GLY A 244 -6.18 -10.47 -9.86
C GLY A 244 -7.18 -9.39 -9.46
N PHE A 245 -7.01 -8.15 -9.95
CA PHE A 245 -7.94 -7.06 -9.67
C PHE A 245 -9.31 -7.25 -10.32
N ARG A 246 -9.39 -7.79 -11.55
CA ARG A 246 -10.67 -8.18 -12.17
C ARG A 246 -11.38 -9.26 -11.34
N GLY A 247 -10.64 -10.28 -10.92
CA GLY A 247 -11.18 -11.33 -10.05
C GLY A 247 -11.74 -10.78 -8.74
N ALA A 248 -11.05 -9.80 -8.14
CA ALA A 248 -11.53 -9.12 -6.94
C ALA A 248 -12.85 -8.35 -7.19
N ALA A 249 -13.02 -7.72 -8.35
CA ALA A 249 -14.27 -7.06 -8.74
C ALA A 249 -15.45 -8.05 -8.85
N GLU A 250 -15.19 -9.27 -9.32
CA GLU A 250 -16.20 -10.33 -9.45
C GLU A 250 -16.55 -10.96 -8.10
N MET A 251 -15.56 -11.10 -7.21
CA MET A 251 -15.71 -11.69 -5.87
C MET A 251 -16.11 -10.69 -4.79
N LYS A 252 -16.65 -9.52 -5.15
CA LYS A 252 -17.08 -8.47 -4.20
C LYS A 252 -15.94 -8.03 -3.25
N GLY A 253 -14.73 -7.85 -3.77
CA GLY A 253 -13.57 -7.38 -3.01
C GLY A 253 -12.67 -8.47 -2.42
N LYS A 254 -13.08 -9.75 -2.43
CA LYS A 254 -12.19 -10.83 -1.95
C LYS A 254 -11.07 -11.09 -2.94
N VAL A 255 -9.83 -10.77 -2.56
CA VAL A 255 -8.62 -11.27 -3.23
C VAL A 255 -8.29 -12.63 -2.62
N ASN A 256 -8.12 -13.68 -3.44
CA ASN A 256 -7.55 -14.95 -2.95
C ASN A 256 -6.15 -14.64 -2.40
N ARG A 257 -6.01 -14.67 -1.07
CA ARG A 257 -4.74 -14.54 -0.36
C ARG A 257 -3.85 -15.74 -0.61
#